data_AF-A0A820GK20-F1
#
_entry.id   AF-A0A820GK20-F1
#
_cell.length_a   1.000
_cell.length_b   1.000
_cell.length_c   1.000
_cell.angle_alpha   90.00
_cell.angle_beta   90.00
_cell.angle_gamma   90.00
#
_symmetry.space_group_name_H-M   'P 1'
#
loop_
_entity.id
_entity.type
_entity.pdbx_description
1 polymer ?
#
loop_
_entity_poly.entity_id
_entity_poly.type
_entity_poly.pdbx_seq_one_letter_code
_entity_poly.pdbx_strand_id
1 'polypeptide(L)'
;SAQLTITLANEGQEAYKPEIYGNEIQIIRKIGSRQSSYVILDANHRIISKRKETIDEIIQALSISPENPLCILHQDIAKTFLINSDSNKKYQFYMKVSQLDQMKQAYEQSICTVQLLTQRVNTMKEKHIDMLIELEPLEQEVKKIELRRDYEDERRILEKELTLARADQIQEEINELQNELDEIETDKYEIDKQTTEYNIEFVNMEQQLNDYLIEKNDLEKDTNSLRELIMHFSKQKNDIQHKIRSYIQDCDVYKNILTEVELKQIYLQQQTVSLFIENTIRNNKI
;
A
#
# COMPACT_ATOMS: atom_id res chain seq x y z
N SER A 1 -26.73 -24.10 89.34
CA SER A 1 -25.76 -24.49 88.29
C SER A 1 -24.65 -25.28 88.95
N ALA A 2 -24.03 -26.21 88.22
CA ALA A 2 -22.92 -27.02 88.72
C ALA A 2 -21.69 -26.82 87.84
N GLN A 3 -20.50 -26.95 88.42
CA GLN A 3 -19.24 -26.90 87.70
C GLN A 3 -18.40 -28.12 88.04
N LEU A 4 -17.91 -28.79 87.01
CA LEU A 4 -16.95 -29.88 87.11
C LEU A 4 -15.61 -29.39 86.59
N THR A 5 -14.54 -29.71 87.31
CA THR A 5 -13.19 -29.32 86.94
C THR A 5 -12.30 -30.55 87.04
N ILE A 6 -11.60 -30.86 85.97
CA ILE A 6 -10.64 -31.96 85.89
C ILE A 6 -9.30 -31.35 85.53
N THR A 7 -8.26 -31.69 86.28
CA THR A 7 -6.88 -31.32 85.95
C THR A 7 -6.16 -32.58 85.50
N LEU A 8 -5.61 -32.54 84.30
CA LEU A 8 -4.80 -33.61 83.72
C LEU A 8 -3.33 -33.22 83.83
N ALA A 9 -2.48 -34.13 84.31
CA ALA A 9 -1.04 -33.94 84.27
C ALA A 9 -0.58 -33.96 82.80
N ASN A 10 0.23 -32.98 82.42
CA ASN A 10 0.77 -32.81 81.07
C ASN A 10 2.30 -32.81 81.11
N GLU A 11 2.85 -33.93 81.58
CA GLU A 11 4.27 -34.08 81.87
C GLU A 11 4.83 -35.32 81.15
N GLY A 12 6.15 -35.37 80.96
CA GLY A 12 6.84 -36.49 80.31
C GLY A 12 6.95 -36.36 78.79
N GLN A 13 7.47 -37.41 78.14
CA GLN A 13 7.76 -37.40 76.70
C GLN A 13 6.50 -37.38 75.83
N GLU A 14 5.36 -37.81 76.37
CA GLU A 14 4.07 -37.85 75.67
C GLU A 14 3.15 -36.66 76.04
N ALA A 15 3.71 -35.59 76.62
CA ALA A 15 2.94 -34.40 76.96
C ALA A 15 2.29 -33.76 75.71
N TYR A 16 1.01 -33.44 75.79
CA TYR A 16 0.27 -32.76 74.73
C TYR A 16 0.59 -31.26 74.71
N LYS A 17 1.32 -30.83 73.67
CA LYS A 17 1.65 -29.41 73.42
C LYS A 17 2.12 -28.67 74.70
N PRO A 18 3.21 -29.14 75.36
CA PRO A 18 3.65 -28.59 76.64
C PRO A 18 4.03 -27.10 76.57
N GLU A 19 4.44 -26.60 75.40
CA GLU A 19 4.70 -25.17 75.18
C GLU A 19 3.44 -24.28 75.30
N ILE A 20 2.27 -24.85 75.03
CA ILE A 20 0.99 -24.12 75.04
C ILE A 20 0.29 -24.27 76.38
N TYR A 21 0.25 -25.50 76.91
CA TYR A 21 -0.51 -25.81 78.11
C TYR A 21 0.32 -25.84 79.40
N GLY A 22 1.65 -25.92 79.30
CA GLY A 22 2.51 -26.15 80.45
C GLY A 22 2.41 -27.59 80.96
N ASN A 23 2.68 -27.75 82.26
CA ASN A 23 2.76 -29.04 82.95
C ASN A 23 1.39 -29.61 83.39
N GLU A 24 0.30 -28.84 83.26
CA GLU A 24 -1.05 -29.33 83.55
C GLU A 24 -2.09 -28.72 82.59
N ILE A 25 -3.14 -29.48 82.29
CA ILE A 25 -4.26 -29.04 81.47
C ILE A 25 -5.53 -29.11 82.32
N GLN A 26 -6.22 -27.98 82.48
CA GLN A 26 -7.44 -27.92 83.28
C GLN A 26 -8.68 -27.82 82.39
N ILE A 27 -9.56 -28.82 82.48
CA ILE A 27 -10.81 -28.91 81.73
C ILE A 27 -11.99 -28.63 82.67
N ILE A 28 -12.72 -27.56 82.41
CA ILE A 28 -13.89 -27.14 83.19
C ILE A 28 -15.15 -27.34 82.35
N ARG A 29 -16.09 -28.13 82.87
CA ARG A 29 -17.45 -28.25 82.34
C ARG A 29 -18.42 -27.51 83.25
N LYS A 30 -19.04 -26.45 82.73
CA LYS A 30 -20.12 -25.72 83.41
C LYS A 30 -21.45 -26.28 82.97
N ILE A 31 -22.25 -26.76 83.92
CA ILE A 31 -23.59 -27.32 83.70
C ILE A 31 -24.61 -26.27 84.11
N GLY A 32 -25.18 -25.60 83.11
CA GLY A 32 -26.26 -24.64 83.26
C GLY A 32 -27.64 -25.28 83.09
N SER A 33 -28.69 -24.57 83.51
CA SER A 33 -30.08 -25.05 83.40
C SER A 33 -30.61 -25.13 81.96
N ARG A 34 -30.00 -24.41 81.01
CA ARG A 34 -30.39 -24.38 79.58
C ARG A 34 -29.30 -24.92 78.65
N GLN A 35 -28.03 -24.70 78.98
CA GLN A 35 -26.90 -25.14 78.17
C GLN A 35 -25.70 -25.50 79.06
N SER A 36 -24.89 -26.46 78.62
CA SER A 36 -23.59 -26.78 79.20
C SER A 36 -22.46 -26.25 78.31
N SER A 37 -21.34 -25.82 78.90
CA SER A 37 -20.18 -25.29 78.17
C SER A 37 -18.86 -25.86 78.70
N TYR A 38 -17.86 -25.94 77.83
CA TYR A 38 -16.50 -26.32 78.19
C TYR A 38 -15.55 -25.12 78.18
N VAL A 39 -14.55 -25.15 79.06
CA VAL A 39 -13.42 -24.22 79.10
C VAL A 39 -12.17 -25.02 79.39
N ILE A 40 -11.13 -24.83 78.59
CA ILE A 40 -9.84 -25.50 78.72
C ILE A 40 -8.80 -24.43 79.06
N LEU A 41 -8.06 -24.65 80.14
CA LEU A 41 -7.05 -23.74 80.65
C LEU A 41 -5.65 -24.38 80.59
N ASP A 42 -4.62 -23.54 80.46
CA ASP A 42 -3.22 -23.91 80.68
C ASP A 42 -2.87 -23.96 82.18
N ALA A 43 -1.64 -24.34 82.50
CA ALA A 43 -1.08 -24.37 83.86
C ALA A 43 -1.07 -23.00 84.57
N ASN A 44 -1.25 -21.90 83.84
CA ASN A 44 -1.38 -20.54 84.40
C ASN A 44 -2.84 -20.09 84.50
N HIS A 45 -3.80 -21.00 84.35
CA HIS A 45 -5.25 -20.78 84.34
C HIS A 45 -5.74 -19.83 83.22
N ARG A 46 -4.99 -19.68 82.12
CA ARG A 46 -5.38 -18.90 80.95
C ARG A 46 -6.24 -19.73 80.03
N ILE A 47 -7.31 -19.14 79.49
CA ILE A 47 -8.23 -19.84 78.58
C ILE A 47 -7.55 -20.06 77.23
N ILE A 48 -7.32 -21.33 76.89
CA ILE A 48 -6.76 -21.73 75.60
C ILE A 48 -7.86 -22.08 74.60
N SER A 49 -8.92 -22.78 75.03
CA SER A 49 -10.03 -23.17 74.14
C SER A 49 -11.34 -23.35 74.91
N LYS A 50 -12.45 -23.32 74.18
CA LYS A 50 -13.81 -23.65 74.65
C LYS A 50 -14.50 -24.70 73.78
N ARG A 51 -13.77 -25.24 72.80
CA ARG A 51 -14.25 -26.18 71.78
C ARG A 51 -14.18 -27.60 72.29
N LYS A 52 -15.19 -28.42 71.95
CA LYS A 52 -15.19 -29.85 72.29
C LYS A 52 -14.13 -30.60 71.48
N GLU A 53 -13.89 -30.21 70.24
CA GLU A 53 -12.90 -30.84 69.36
C GLU A 53 -11.49 -30.79 69.97
N THR A 54 -11.15 -29.70 70.67
CA THR A 54 -9.88 -29.58 71.38
C THR A 54 -9.77 -30.57 72.54
N ILE A 55 -10.87 -30.89 73.21
CA ILE A 55 -10.90 -31.93 74.26
C ILE A 55 -10.67 -33.29 73.61
N ASP A 56 -11.31 -33.57 72.49
CA ASP A 56 -11.16 -34.84 71.77
C ASP A 56 -9.70 -35.03 71.30
N GLU A 57 -9.02 -33.98 70.82
CA GLU A 57 -7.58 -33.98 70.52
C GLU A 57 -6.71 -34.28 71.75
N ILE A 58 -6.99 -33.64 72.89
CA ILE A 58 -6.25 -33.86 74.15
C ILE A 58 -6.40 -35.31 74.62
N ILE A 59 -7.64 -35.82 74.61
CA ILE A 59 -7.97 -37.20 74.99
C ILE A 59 -7.24 -38.19 74.08
N GLN A 60 -7.23 -37.95 72.77
CA GLN A 60 -6.53 -38.79 71.79
C GLN A 60 -5.02 -38.78 72.02
N ALA A 61 -4.42 -37.61 72.23
CA ALA A 61 -2.98 -37.48 72.43
C ALA A 61 -2.51 -38.13 73.73
N LEU A 62 -3.29 -38.03 74.81
CA LEU A 62 -3.00 -38.66 76.10
C LEU A 62 -3.44 -40.13 76.16
N SER A 63 -3.85 -40.72 75.04
CA SER A 63 -4.32 -42.11 74.96
C SER A 63 -5.44 -42.47 75.96
N ILE A 64 -6.27 -41.49 76.32
CA ILE A 64 -7.40 -41.70 77.23
C ILE A 64 -8.57 -42.24 76.40
N SER A 65 -9.06 -43.42 76.72
CA SER A 65 -10.25 -43.99 76.06
C SER A 65 -11.41 -44.13 77.06
N PRO A 66 -12.30 -43.13 77.15
CA PRO A 66 -13.41 -43.17 78.12
C PRO A 66 -14.44 -44.26 77.78
N GLU A 67 -14.43 -44.77 76.54
CA GLU A 67 -15.31 -45.84 76.08
C GLU A 67 -14.77 -47.24 76.42
N ASN A 68 -13.51 -47.36 76.86
CA ASN A 68 -12.96 -48.66 77.25
C ASN A 68 -13.61 -49.15 78.54
N PRO A 69 -14.41 -50.24 78.51
CA PRO A 69 -15.14 -50.70 79.68
C PRO A 69 -14.24 -51.29 80.78
N LEU A 70 -12.93 -51.50 80.51
CA LEU A 70 -11.94 -51.77 81.56
C LEU A 70 -11.51 -50.52 82.32
N CYS A 71 -11.48 -49.36 81.66
CA CYS A 71 -11.10 -48.09 82.29
C CYS A 71 -12.27 -47.52 83.09
N ILE A 72 -13.50 -47.65 82.58
CA ILE A 72 -14.70 -47.19 83.27
C ILE A 72 -15.75 -48.31 83.31
N LEU A 73 -15.79 -49.02 84.43
CA LEU A 73 -16.74 -50.11 84.63
C LEU A 73 -18.04 -49.60 85.26
N HIS A 74 -19.00 -49.23 84.42
CA HIS A 74 -20.34 -48.86 84.88
C HIS A 74 -21.17 -50.09 85.27
N GLN A 75 -22.14 -49.92 86.17
CA GLN A 75 -22.91 -51.01 86.79
C GLN A 75 -23.57 -51.94 85.74
N ASP A 76 -24.10 -51.39 84.65
CA ASP A 76 -24.75 -52.17 83.60
C ASP A 76 -23.75 -52.96 82.75
N ILE A 77 -22.56 -52.42 82.53
CA ILE A 77 -21.45 -53.10 81.84
C ILE A 77 -20.92 -54.23 82.73
N ALA A 78 -20.75 -53.99 84.04
CA ALA A 78 -20.35 -55.01 85.01
C ALA A 78 -21.37 -56.16 85.08
N LYS A 79 -22.67 -55.85 85.16
CA LYS A 79 -23.74 -56.86 85.12
C LYS A 79 -23.71 -57.63 83.80
N THR A 80 -23.60 -56.94 82.67
CA THR A 80 -23.55 -57.56 81.34
C THR A 80 -22.35 -58.49 81.21
N PHE A 81 -21.18 -58.09 81.72
CA PHE A 81 -19.95 -58.89 81.71
C PHE A 81 -20.05 -60.12 82.62
N LEU A 82 -20.59 -59.97 83.83
CA LEU A 82 -20.70 -61.05 84.82
C LEU A 82 -21.84 -62.04 84.51
N ILE A 83 -22.94 -61.57 83.91
CA ILE A 83 -24.15 -62.36 83.65
C ILE A 83 -24.11 -63.04 82.27
N ASN A 84 -23.45 -62.45 81.25
CA ASN A 84 -23.34 -63.12 79.95
C ASN A 84 -22.28 -64.23 79.96
N SER A 85 -22.73 -65.48 79.99
CA SER A 85 -21.92 -66.69 79.86
C SER A 85 -21.57 -67.07 78.42
N ASP A 86 -22.07 -66.35 77.41
CA ASP A 86 -21.83 -66.61 75.99
C ASP A 86 -20.38 -66.26 75.56
N SER A 87 -19.67 -67.26 75.03
CA SER A 87 -18.29 -67.15 74.57
C SER A 87 -18.09 -66.10 73.47
N ASN A 88 -19.07 -65.92 72.58
CA ASN A 88 -18.96 -64.96 71.47
C ASN A 88 -19.00 -63.51 71.98
N LYS A 89 -19.85 -63.22 72.96
CA LYS A 89 -19.94 -61.89 73.57
C LYS A 89 -18.69 -61.57 74.38
N LYS A 90 -18.09 -62.55 75.06
CA LYS A 90 -16.80 -62.40 75.75
C LYS A 90 -15.67 -62.09 74.77
N TYR A 91 -15.63 -62.76 73.62
CA TYR A 91 -14.67 -62.47 72.56
C TYR A 91 -14.83 -61.04 72.01
N GLN A 92 -16.06 -60.62 71.67
CA GLN A 92 -16.31 -59.25 71.21
C GLN A 92 -15.99 -58.20 72.28
N PHE A 93 -16.30 -58.48 73.54
CA PHE A 93 -15.95 -57.61 74.66
C PHE A 93 -14.43 -57.47 74.78
N TYR A 94 -13.69 -58.57 74.74
CA TYR A 94 -12.23 -58.57 74.75
C TYR A 94 -11.65 -57.80 73.55
N MET A 95 -12.17 -58.02 72.34
CA MET A 95 -11.71 -57.34 71.13
C MET A 95 -11.94 -55.82 71.18
N LYS A 96 -13.06 -55.37 71.77
CA LYS A 96 -13.34 -53.94 71.97
C LYS A 96 -12.46 -53.33 73.07
N VAL A 97 -12.33 -54.04 74.19
CA VAL A 97 -11.51 -53.63 75.34
C VAL A 97 -10.03 -53.49 75.00
N SER A 98 -9.50 -54.47 74.28
CA SER A 98 -8.10 -54.49 73.85
C SER A 98 -7.85 -53.61 72.61
N GLN A 99 -8.88 -52.89 72.13
CA GLN A 99 -8.86 -52.05 70.94
C GLN A 99 -8.49 -52.78 69.63
N LEU A 100 -8.37 -54.12 69.66
CA LEU A 100 -8.05 -54.95 68.50
C LEU A 100 -9.12 -54.85 67.40
N ASP A 101 -10.39 -54.60 67.76
CA ASP A 101 -11.46 -54.39 66.78
C ASP A 101 -11.23 -53.11 65.96
N GLN A 102 -10.83 -52.01 66.61
CA GLN A 102 -10.50 -50.75 65.94
C GLN A 102 -9.28 -50.91 65.03
N MET A 103 -8.23 -51.60 65.51
CA MET A 103 -7.04 -51.89 64.70
C MET A 103 -7.38 -52.74 63.47
N LYS A 104 -8.24 -53.75 63.62
CA LYS A 104 -8.70 -54.59 62.52
C LYS A 104 -9.44 -53.76 61.46
N GLN A 105 -10.38 -52.91 61.89
CA GLN A 105 -11.13 -52.04 60.97
C GLN A 105 -10.22 -51.04 60.24
N ALA A 106 -9.27 -50.43 60.95
CA ALA A 106 -8.28 -49.53 60.35
C ALA A 106 -7.40 -50.26 59.31
N TYR A 107 -6.99 -51.50 59.61
CA TYR A 107 -6.22 -52.32 58.69
C TYR A 107 -7.00 -52.69 57.42
N GLU A 108 -8.25 -53.12 57.57
CA GLU A 108 -9.14 -53.42 56.44
C GLU A 108 -9.37 -52.18 55.55
N GLN A 109 -9.60 -51.01 56.16
CA GLN A 109 -9.73 -49.75 55.44
C GLN A 109 -8.44 -49.36 54.70
N SER A 110 -7.28 -49.58 55.33
CA SER A 110 -5.98 -49.32 54.72
C SER A 110 -5.77 -50.20 53.48
N ILE A 111 -6.12 -51.48 53.54
CA ILE A 111 -6.04 -52.39 52.38
C ILE A 111 -6.91 -51.89 51.23
N CYS A 112 -8.19 -51.58 51.50
CA CYS A 112 -9.09 -51.05 50.49
C CYS A 112 -8.56 -49.75 49.86
N THR A 113 -7.99 -48.87 50.68
CA THR A 113 -7.40 -47.61 50.22
C THR A 113 -6.20 -47.87 49.31
N VAL A 114 -5.29 -48.77 49.68
CA VAL A 114 -4.12 -49.14 48.86
C VAL A 114 -4.57 -49.73 47.52
N GLN A 115 -5.57 -50.61 47.52
CA GLN A 115 -6.11 -51.19 46.29
C GLN A 115 -6.69 -50.11 45.36
N LEU A 116 -7.51 -49.21 45.90
CA LEU A 116 -8.11 -48.10 45.15
C LEU A 116 -7.04 -47.17 44.56
N LEU A 117 -6.04 -46.80 45.36
CA LEU A 117 -4.95 -45.94 44.91
C LEU A 117 -4.11 -46.62 43.83
N THR A 118 -3.83 -47.91 43.97
CA THR A 118 -3.09 -48.69 42.97
C THR A 118 -3.84 -48.70 41.64
N GLN A 119 -5.14 -48.96 41.65
CA GLN A 119 -5.97 -48.92 40.45
C GLN A 119 -5.99 -47.52 39.81
N ARG A 120 -6.09 -46.47 40.63
CA ARG A 120 -6.05 -45.09 40.15
C ARG A 120 -4.70 -44.72 39.53
N VAL A 121 -3.59 -45.18 40.11
CA VAL A 121 -2.25 -44.96 39.54
C VAL A 121 -2.11 -45.66 38.20
N ASN A 122 -2.58 -46.90 38.08
CA ASN A 122 -2.50 -47.64 36.83
C ASN A 122 -3.33 -46.98 35.71
N THR A 123 -4.57 -46.60 35.99
CA THR A 123 -5.40 -45.88 35.01
C THR A 123 -4.81 -44.52 34.60
N MET A 124 -4.13 -43.82 35.52
CA MET A 124 -3.43 -42.57 35.19
C MET A 124 -2.20 -42.82 34.31
N LYS A 125 -1.47 -43.92 34.55
CA LYS A 125 -0.33 -44.32 33.70
C LYS A 125 -0.78 -44.65 32.28
N GLU A 126 -1.86 -45.41 32.13
CA GLU A 126 -2.44 -45.73 30.82
C GLU A 126 -2.80 -44.45 30.06
N LYS A 127 -3.57 -43.55 30.69
CA LYS A 127 -3.91 -42.24 30.09
C LYS A 127 -2.70 -41.40 29.75
N HIS A 128 -1.65 -41.43 30.57
CA HIS A 128 -0.41 -40.72 30.27
C HIS A 128 0.26 -41.25 29.00
N ILE A 129 0.26 -42.57 28.80
CA ILE A 129 0.80 -43.18 27.59
C ILE A 129 -0.04 -42.77 26.38
N ASP A 130 -1.37 -42.83 26.49
CA ASP A 130 -2.27 -42.41 25.41
C ASP A 130 -2.04 -40.93 25.02
N MET A 131 -1.92 -40.04 26.02
CA MET A 131 -1.62 -38.63 25.78
C MET A 131 -0.26 -38.40 25.12
N LEU A 132 0.78 -39.19 25.45
CA LEU A 132 2.07 -39.09 24.78
C LEU A 132 1.99 -39.51 23.30
N ILE A 133 1.21 -40.56 23.01
CA ILE A 133 0.99 -41.02 21.62
C ILE A 133 0.26 -39.96 20.81
N GLU A 134 -0.71 -39.27 21.40
CA GLU A 134 -1.42 -38.16 20.75
C GLU A 134 -0.55 -36.90 20.59
N LEU A 135 0.38 -36.65 21.52
CA LEU A 135 1.24 -35.46 21.48
C LEU A 135 2.23 -35.48 20.31
N GLU A 136 2.79 -36.64 19.98
CA GLU A 136 3.80 -36.77 18.93
C GLU A 136 3.35 -36.24 17.54
N PRO A 137 2.19 -36.64 16.97
CA PRO A 137 1.74 -36.10 15.70
C PRO A 137 1.41 -34.61 15.77
N LEU A 138 0.88 -34.13 16.90
CA LEU A 138 0.59 -32.70 17.10
C LEU A 138 1.88 -31.87 17.09
N GLU A 139 2.94 -32.32 17.77
CA GLU A 139 4.24 -31.65 17.73
C GLU A 139 4.84 -31.60 16.32
N GLN A 140 4.69 -32.68 15.55
CA GLN A 140 5.13 -32.70 14.15
C GLN A 140 4.32 -31.74 13.27
N GLU A 141 3.02 -31.62 13.52
CA GLU A 141 2.15 -30.69 12.79
C GLU A 141 2.46 -29.24 13.11
N VAL A 142 2.70 -28.91 14.39
CA VAL A 142 3.15 -27.57 14.82
C VAL A 142 4.46 -27.20 14.11
N LYS A 143 5.46 -28.07 14.11
CA LYS A 143 6.74 -27.83 13.41
C LYS A 143 6.56 -27.56 11.92
N LYS A 144 5.63 -28.27 11.25
CA LYS A 144 5.31 -28.04 9.83
C LYS A 144 4.68 -26.67 9.60
N ILE A 145 3.80 -26.23 10.50
CA ILE A 145 3.14 -24.93 10.42
C ILE A 145 4.14 -23.80 10.66
N GLU A 146 5.04 -23.95 11.64
CA GLU A 146 6.12 -22.99 11.90
C GLU A 146 7.02 -22.81 10.68
N LEU A 147 7.49 -23.93 10.08
CA LEU A 147 8.29 -23.88 8.86
C LEU A 147 7.55 -23.21 7.71
N ARG A 148 6.25 -23.48 7.55
CA ARG A 148 5.44 -22.81 6.51
C ARG A 148 5.35 -21.30 6.76
N ARG A 149 5.19 -20.87 8.02
CA ARG A 149 5.14 -19.45 8.37
C ARG A 149 6.45 -18.76 8.01
N ASP A 150 7.58 -19.38 8.31
CA ASP A 150 8.90 -18.83 7.98
C ASP A 150 9.07 -18.66 6.46
N TYR A 151 8.65 -19.65 5.66
CA TYR A 151 8.63 -19.52 4.20
C TYR A 151 7.66 -18.45 3.68
N GLU A 152 6.52 -18.25 4.33
CA GLU A 152 5.58 -17.19 3.96
C GLU A 152 6.14 -15.79 4.25
N ASP A 153 6.87 -15.64 5.37
CA ASP A 153 7.52 -14.38 5.71
C ASP A 153 8.68 -14.09 4.74
N GLU A 154 9.49 -15.09 4.37
CA GLU A 154 10.52 -14.96 3.34
C GLU A 154 9.90 -14.60 1.98
N ARG A 155 8.80 -15.25 1.59
CA ARG A 155 8.08 -14.94 0.34
C ARG A 155 7.58 -13.50 0.32
N ARG A 156 7.05 -12.98 1.44
CA ARG A 156 6.59 -11.58 1.53
C ARG A 156 7.73 -10.58 1.36
N ILE A 157 8.90 -10.88 1.94
CA ILE A 157 10.09 -10.03 1.79
C ILE A 157 10.51 -10.01 0.31
N LEU A 158 10.62 -11.18 -0.32
CA LEU A 158 10.96 -11.31 -1.75
C LEU A 158 9.93 -10.64 -2.67
N GLU A 159 8.63 -10.76 -2.39
CA GLU A 159 7.58 -10.06 -3.15
C GLU A 159 7.71 -8.54 -3.04
N LYS A 160 8.06 -8.03 -1.86
CA LYS A 160 8.33 -6.61 -1.65
C LYS A 160 9.58 -6.16 -2.41
N GLU A 161 10.66 -6.92 -2.36
CA GLU A 161 11.89 -6.62 -3.12
C GLU A 161 11.64 -6.64 -4.63
N LEU A 162 10.89 -7.62 -5.14
CA LEU A 162 10.51 -7.70 -6.55
C LEU A 162 9.69 -6.48 -7.00
N THR A 163 8.71 -6.06 -6.18
CA THR A 163 7.87 -4.89 -6.51
C THR A 163 8.67 -3.60 -6.50
N LEU A 164 9.62 -3.43 -5.57
CA LEU A 164 10.55 -2.31 -5.56
C LEU A 164 11.44 -2.31 -6.80
N ALA A 165 12.07 -3.44 -7.12
CA ALA A 165 12.93 -3.56 -8.31
C ALA A 165 12.17 -3.25 -9.62
N ARG A 166 10.91 -3.69 -9.73
CA ARG A 166 10.06 -3.34 -10.88
C ARG A 166 9.69 -1.86 -10.91
N ALA A 167 9.43 -1.25 -9.76
CA ALA A 167 9.17 0.18 -9.68
C ALA A 167 10.40 0.98 -10.12
N ASP A 168 11.60 0.57 -9.70
CA ASP A 168 12.86 1.19 -10.11
C ASP A 168 13.09 1.07 -11.62
N GLN A 169 12.84 -0.11 -12.22
CA GLN A 169 12.93 -0.30 -13.67
C GLN A 169 11.97 0.61 -14.45
N ILE A 170 10.70 0.67 -14.02
CA ILE A 170 9.71 1.56 -14.65
C ILE A 170 10.12 3.03 -14.48
N GLN A 171 10.71 3.38 -13.34
CA GLN A 171 11.18 4.74 -13.09
C GLN A 171 12.36 5.11 -14.00
N GLU A 172 13.29 4.17 -14.26
CA GLU A 172 14.36 4.36 -15.24
C GLU A 172 13.80 4.56 -16.65
N GLU A 173 12.86 3.72 -17.10
CA GLU A 173 12.19 3.88 -18.40
C GLU A 173 11.45 5.23 -18.51
N ILE A 174 10.78 5.68 -17.45
CA ILE A 174 10.12 6.99 -17.42
C ILE A 174 11.16 8.11 -17.56
N ASN A 175 12.29 8.03 -16.85
CA ASN A 175 13.34 9.05 -16.92
C ASN A 175 13.97 9.10 -18.32
N GLU A 176 14.17 7.96 -18.98
CA GLU A 176 14.67 7.89 -20.37
C GLU A 176 13.67 8.56 -21.33
N LEU A 177 12.39 8.21 -21.26
CA LEU A 177 11.34 8.82 -22.08
C LEU A 177 11.18 10.31 -21.81
N GLN A 178 11.38 10.76 -20.56
CA GLN A 178 11.35 12.19 -20.21
C GLN A 178 12.51 12.94 -20.87
N ASN A 179 13.72 12.38 -20.85
CA ASN A 179 14.86 12.99 -21.52
C ASN A 179 14.63 13.08 -23.05
N GLU A 180 14.09 12.03 -23.67
CA GLU A 180 13.74 12.06 -25.11
C GLU A 180 12.66 13.11 -25.41
N LEU A 181 11.67 13.24 -24.53
CA LEU A 181 10.62 14.25 -24.66
C LEU A 181 11.21 15.67 -24.58
N ASP A 182 12.09 15.91 -23.61
CA ASP A 182 12.76 17.20 -23.43
C ASP A 182 13.61 17.56 -24.67
N GLU A 183 14.34 16.59 -25.24
CA GLU A 183 15.08 16.79 -26.50
C GLU A 183 14.14 17.17 -27.65
N ILE A 184 13.03 16.44 -27.84
CA ILE A 184 12.03 16.74 -28.88
C ILE A 184 11.39 18.12 -28.66
N GLU A 185 11.12 18.51 -27.41
CA GLU A 185 10.59 19.84 -27.10
C GLU A 185 11.59 20.95 -27.45
N THR A 186 12.89 20.73 -27.20
CA THR A 186 13.93 21.68 -27.61
C THR A 186 14.04 21.80 -29.14
N ASP A 187 14.05 20.68 -29.86
CA ASP A 187 14.08 20.67 -31.33
C ASP A 187 12.84 21.35 -31.92
N LYS A 188 11.66 21.08 -31.36
CA LYS A 188 10.42 21.72 -31.78
C LYS A 188 10.48 23.23 -31.58
N TYR A 189 11.00 23.69 -30.44
CA TYR A 189 11.17 25.11 -30.17
C TYR A 189 12.11 25.77 -31.20
N GLU A 190 13.20 25.11 -31.59
CA GLU A 190 14.11 25.60 -32.63
C GLU A 190 13.44 25.66 -34.01
N ILE A 191 12.70 24.61 -34.39
CA ILE A 191 11.95 24.57 -35.65
C ILE A 191 10.86 25.66 -35.69
N ASP A 192 10.12 25.84 -34.60
CA ASP A 192 9.10 26.88 -34.51
C ASP A 192 9.74 28.27 -34.68
N LYS A 193 10.90 28.50 -34.05
CA LYS A 193 11.67 29.74 -34.23
C LYS A 193 12.09 29.95 -35.69
N GLN A 194 12.70 28.95 -36.33
CA GLN A 194 13.10 29.04 -37.75
C GLN A 194 11.88 29.26 -38.65
N THR A 195 10.75 28.61 -38.36
CA THR A 195 9.50 28.79 -39.11
C THR A 195 8.98 30.21 -38.98
N THR A 196 9.08 30.84 -37.80
CA THR A 196 8.73 32.25 -37.64
C THR A 196 9.67 33.18 -38.42
N GLU A 197 10.96 32.89 -38.46
CA GLU A 197 11.95 33.66 -39.23
C GLU A 197 11.65 33.56 -40.74
N TYR A 198 11.46 32.34 -41.27
CA TYR A 198 11.09 32.14 -42.68
C TYR A 198 9.74 32.77 -43.04
N ASN A 199 8.75 32.76 -42.13
CA ASN A 199 7.48 33.43 -42.37
C ASN A 199 7.67 34.96 -42.47
N ILE A 200 8.52 35.56 -41.63
CA ILE A 200 8.84 37.00 -41.73
C ILE A 200 9.53 37.31 -43.06
N GLU A 201 10.50 36.49 -43.47
CA GLU A 201 11.18 36.64 -44.76
C GLU A 201 10.21 36.47 -45.94
N PHE A 202 9.31 35.50 -45.87
CA PHE A 202 8.29 35.27 -46.89
C PHE A 202 7.35 36.48 -47.04
N VAL A 203 6.85 37.03 -45.92
CA VAL A 203 6.01 38.25 -45.94
C VAL A 203 6.78 39.43 -46.55
N ASN A 204 8.06 39.59 -46.22
CA ASN A 204 8.89 40.65 -46.81
C ASN A 204 9.07 40.47 -48.32
N MET A 205 9.29 39.23 -48.79
CA MET A 205 9.41 38.92 -50.21
C MET A 205 8.08 39.10 -50.96
N GLU A 206 6.94 38.75 -50.36
CA GLU A 206 5.61 39.04 -50.91
C GLU A 206 5.37 40.54 -51.05
N GLN A 207 5.78 41.34 -50.06
CA GLN A 207 5.70 42.80 -50.14
C GLN A 207 6.56 43.34 -51.29
N GLN A 208 7.82 42.91 -51.38
CA GLN A 208 8.70 43.31 -52.48
C GLN A 208 8.14 42.91 -53.85
N LEU A 209 7.59 41.70 -53.98
CA LEU A 209 6.97 41.25 -55.23
C LEU A 209 5.77 42.10 -55.61
N ASN A 210 4.92 42.48 -54.64
CA ASN A 210 3.81 43.39 -54.87
C ASN A 210 4.29 44.78 -55.32
N ASP A 211 5.34 45.31 -54.70
CA ASP A 211 5.94 46.58 -55.11
C ASP A 211 6.48 46.52 -56.55
N TYR A 212 7.19 45.45 -56.91
CA TYR A 212 7.65 45.21 -58.29
C TYR A 212 6.51 45.05 -59.29
N LEU A 213 5.39 44.42 -58.89
CA LEU A 213 4.20 44.29 -59.74
C LEU A 213 3.53 45.65 -59.98
N ILE A 214 3.48 46.51 -58.97
CA ILE A 214 2.99 47.89 -59.10
C ILE A 214 3.90 48.65 -60.09
N GLU A 215 5.21 48.61 -59.89
CA GLU A 215 6.18 49.28 -60.75
C GLU A 215 6.11 48.77 -62.21
N LYS A 216 6.02 47.45 -62.42
CA LYS A 216 5.84 46.85 -63.74
C LYS A 216 4.57 47.35 -64.42
N ASN A 217 3.45 47.39 -63.70
CA ASN A 217 2.17 47.87 -64.25
C ASN A 217 2.24 49.34 -64.68
N ASP A 218 2.95 50.18 -63.92
CA ASP A 218 3.13 51.58 -64.28
C ASP A 218 4.05 51.74 -65.50
N LEU A 219 5.15 50.98 -65.58
CA LEU A 219 5.99 50.91 -66.80
C LEU A 219 5.22 50.37 -68.01
N GLU A 220 4.28 49.44 -67.82
CA GLU A 220 3.42 48.91 -68.89
C GLU A 220 2.43 49.96 -69.40
N LYS A 221 1.88 50.81 -68.52
CA LYS A 221 1.09 51.99 -68.94
C LYS A 221 1.95 52.98 -69.72
N ASP A 222 3.16 53.28 -69.24
CA ASP A 222 4.07 54.20 -69.90
C ASP A 222 4.47 53.70 -71.29
N THR A 223 4.84 52.43 -71.42
CA THR A 223 5.17 51.82 -72.72
C THR A 223 3.99 51.77 -73.68
N ASN A 224 2.77 51.53 -73.19
CA ASN A 224 1.55 51.62 -74.01
C ASN A 224 1.30 53.06 -74.49
N SER A 225 1.47 54.06 -73.63
CA SER A 225 1.34 55.47 -74.04
C SER A 225 2.40 55.88 -75.08
N LEU A 226 3.64 55.41 -74.93
CA LEU A 226 4.71 55.61 -75.91
C LEU A 226 4.40 54.91 -77.24
N ARG A 227 3.82 53.71 -77.21
CA ARG A 227 3.36 53.00 -78.42
C ARG A 227 2.29 53.80 -79.16
N GLU A 228 1.30 54.34 -78.45
CA GLU A 228 0.28 55.19 -79.03
C GLU A 228 0.89 56.44 -79.68
N LEU A 229 1.85 57.07 -79.01
CA LEU A 229 2.57 58.24 -79.51
C LEU A 229 3.38 57.91 -80.79
N ILE A 230 4.10 56.78 -80.80
CA ILE A 230 4.84 56.29 -81.98
C ILE A 230 3.87 56.02 -83.13
N MET A 231 2.72 55.39 -82.86
CA MET A 231 1.72 55.10 -83.88
C MET A 231 1.14 56.39 -84.48
N HIS A 232 0.86 57.38 -83.64
CA HIS A 232 0.41 58.71 -84.05
C HIS A 232 1.46 59.42 -84.93
N PHE A 233 2.73 59.49 -84.49
CA PHE A 233 3.79 60.14 -85.27
C PHE A 233 4.14 59.36 -86.55
N SER A 234 4.06 58.03 -86.55
CA SER A 234 4.22 57.20 -87.75
C SER A 234 3.15 57.50 -88.80
N LYS A 235 1.89 57.64 -88.37
CA LYS A 235 0.79 58.05 -89.25
C LYS A 235 1.03 59.43 -89.86
N GLN A 236 1.39 60.41 -89.02
CA GLN A 236 1.75 61.76 -89.51
C GLN A 236 2.93 61.73 -90.49
N LYS A 237 3.97 60.94 -90.20
CA LYS A 237 5.13 60.76 -91.09
C LYS A 237 4.70 60.20 -92.44
N ASN A 238 3.85 59.17 -92.47
CA ASN A 238 3.34 58.58 -93.70
C ASN A 238 2.49 59.58 -94.50
N ASP A 239 1.63 60.36 -93.84
CA ASP A 239 0.84 61.41 -94.50
C ASP A 239 1.75 62.48 -95.15
N ILE A 240 2.81 62.89 -94.46
CA ILE A 240 3.81 63.83 -95.01
C ILE A 240 4.58 63.18 -96.18
N GLN A 241 4.99 61.91 -96.06
CA GLN A 241 5.64 61.20 -97.17
C GLN A 241 4.74 61.07 -98.40
N HIS A 242 3.44 60.82 -98.21
CA HIS A 242 2.46 60.82 -99.29
C HIS A 242 2.35 62.20 -99.94
N LYS A 243 2.30 63.28 -99.15
CA LYS A 243 2.33 64.66 -99.68
C LYS A 243 3.60 64.94 -100.48
N ILE A 244 4.77 64.55 -99.97
CA ILE A 244 6.05 64.71 -100.68
C ILE A 244 6.03 63.97 -102.02
N ARG A 245 5.53 62.71 -102.07
CA ARG A 245 5.38 61.98 -103.35
C ARG A 245 4.47 62.68 -104.34
N SER A 246 3.35 63.24 -103.88
CA SER A 246 2.45 64.03 -104.72
C SER A 246 3.18 65.23 -105.33
N TYR A 247 3.90 66.01 -104.49
CA TYR A 247 4.65 67.17 -104.97
C TYR A 247 5.79 66.80 -105.94
N ILE A 248 6.44 65.64 -105.75
CA ILE A 248 7.46 65.15 -106.69
C ILE A 248 6.80 64.78 -108.03
N GLN A 249 5.68 64.07 -108.02
CA GLN A 249 4.92 63.78 -109.23
C GLN A 249 4.49 65.05 -109.96
N ASP A 250 3.99 66.04 -109.23
CA ASP A 250 3.63 67.34 -109.80
C ASP A 250 4.86 68.02 -110.43
N CYS A 251 6.02 68.01 -109.75
CA CYS A 251 7.27 68.55 -110.29
C CYS A 251 7.71 67.85 -111.58
N ASP A 252 7.56 66.52 -111.67
CA ASP A 252 7.89 65.77 -112.88
C ASP A 252 6.96 66.13 -114.05
N VAL A 253 5.67 66.36 -113.77
CA VAL A 253 4.71 66.87 -114.78
C VAL A 253 5.12 68.26 -115.25
N TYR A 254 5.44 69.18 -114.35
CA TYR A 254 5.89 70.53 -114.72
C TYR A 254 7.22 70.53 -115.46
N LYS A 255 8.15 69.62 -115.13
CA LYS A 255 9.41 69.41 -115.90
C LYS A 255 9.13 68.98 -117.34
N ASN A 256 8.22 68.03 -117.54
CA ASN A 256 7.85 67.56 -118.87
C ASN A 256 7.23 68.68 -119.72
N ILE A 257 6.36 69.50 -119.12
CA ILE A 257 5.78 70.67 -119.79
C ILE A 257 6.88 71.68 -120.17
N LEU A 258 7.85 71.91 -119.28
CA LEU A 258 8.97 72.83 -119.55
C LEU A 258 9.81 72.36 -120.76
N THR A 259 10.15 71.06 -120.81
CA THR A 259 10.88 70.49 -121.95
C THR A 259 10.12 70.59 -123.28
N GLU A 260 8.78 70.51 -123.24
CA GLU A 260 7.95 70.65 -124.43
C GLU A 260 7.93 72.09 -124.96
N VAL A 261 7.97 73.08 -124.06
CA VAL A 261 8.07 74.51 -124.40
C VAL A 261 9.46 74.83 -124.97
N GLU A 262 10.52 74.30 -124.37
CA GLU A 262 11.90 74.49 -124.86
C GLU A 262 12.09 73.94 -126.28
N LEU A 263 11.52 72.77 -126.58
CA LEU A 263 11.56 72.19 -127.93
C LEU A 263 10.81 73.06 -128.95
N LYS A 264 9.66 73.63 -128.59
CA LYS A 264 8.94 74.58 -129.45
C LYS A 264 9.75 75.86 -129.69
N GLN A 265 10.51 76.33 -128.71
CA GLN A 265 11.32 77.53 -128.82
C GLN A 265 12.51 77.32 -129.77
N ILE A 266 13.15 76.15 -129.73
CA ILE A 266 14.22 75.75 -130.67
C ILE A 266 13.69 75.67 -132.11
N TYR A 267 12.49 75.11 -132.30
CA TYR A 267 11.86 75.01 -133.63
C TYR A 267 11.61 76.40 -134.26
N LEU A 268 11.12 77.35 -133.48
CA LEU A 268 10.90 78.74 -133.92
C LEU A 268 12.20 79.49 -134.24
N GLN A 269 13.28 79.22 -133.50
CA GLN A 269 14.60 79.79 -133.80
C GLN A 269 15.18 79.25 -135.12
N GLN A 270 14.98 77.97 -135.44
CA GLN A 270 15.42 77.40 -136.72
C GLN A 270 14.66 78.01 -137.91
N GLN A 271 13.37 78.31 -137.74
CA GLN A 271 12.53 78.90 -138.79
C GLN A 271 12.89 80.36 -139.11
N THR A 272 13.33 81.14 -138.10
CA THR A 272 13.78 82.52 -138.27
C THR A 272 15.14 82.62 -138.95
N VAL A 273 16.05 81.67 -138.70
CA VAL A 273 17.35 81.60 -139.39
C VAL A 273 17.19 81.27 -140.88
N SER A 274 16.23 80.41 -141.24
CA SER A 274 15.93 80.08 -142.65
C SER A 274 15.46 81.31 -143.45
N LEU A 275 14.60 82.16 -142.86
CA LEU A 275 14.11 83.39 -143.49
C LEU A 275 15.20 84.46 -143.64
N PHE A 276 16.24 84.45 -142.80
CA PHE A 276 17.37 85.37 -142.89
C PHE A 276 18.34 85.00 -144.03
N ILE A 277 18.53 83.69 -144.28
CA ILE A 277 19.39 83.19 -145.36
C ILE A 277 18.76 83.46 -146.73
N GLU A 278 17.44 83.29 -146.90
CA GLU A 278 16.76 83.59 -148.17
C GLU A 278 16.82 85.08 -148.56
N ASN A 279 16.81 86.00 -147.60
CA ASN A 279 16.90 87.44 -147.87
C ASN A 279 18.31 87.92 -148.24
N THR A 280 19.36 87.21 -147.82
CA THR A 280 20.75 87.60 -148.07
C THR A 280 21.21 87.25 -149.49
N ILE A 281 20.64 86.19 -150.09
CA ILE A 281 20.97 85.76 -151.48
C ILE A 281 20.27 86.66 -152.53
N ARG A 282 19.19 87.36 -152.19
CA ARG A 282 18.49 88.30 -153.10
C ARG A 282 19.16 89.66 -153.26
N ASN A 283 20.02 90.09 -152.34
CA ASN A 283 20.59 91.44 -152.31
C ASN A 283 22.01 91.59 -152.89
N ASN A 284 22.62 90.53 -153.41
CA ASN A 284 23.90 90.59 -154.13
C ASN A 284 23.76 90.06 -155.56
N LYS A 285 23.08 90.83 -156.41
CA LYS A 285 23.27 90.88 -157.87
C LYS A 285 23.92 92.23 -158.19
N ILE A 286 24.93 92.23 -159.06
CA ILE A 286 25.39 93.26 -160.03
C ILE A 286 26.88 93.06 -160.30
#